data_AF-A0A7C7LWM0-F1
#
_entry.id   AF-A0A7C7LWM0-F1
#
_cell.length_a   1.000
_cell.length_b   1.000
_cell.length_c   1.000
_cell.angle_alpha   90.00
_cell.angle_beta   90.00
_cell.angle_gamma   90.00
#
_symmetry.space_group_name_H-M   'P 1'
#
loop_
_entity.id
_entity.type
_entity.pdbx_description
1 polymer ?
#
loop_
_entity_poly.entity_id
_entity_poly.type
_entity_poly.pdbx_seq_one_letter_code
_entity_poly.pdbx_strand_id
1 'polypeptide(L)'
;MRLFIYCLFSIALHASTARIMTYNLLNFEDENDREADFISIIEFVAPDLIIAEEVVGQTGFSHFKSDVLDVYEPGEWSSATFTNQSAQQDIALYYKHEHFSFT
;
A
#
# COMPACT_ATOMS: atom_id res chain seq x y z
N MET A 1 5.17 -34.44 27.81
CA MET A 1 4.21 -33.35 28.11
C MET A 1 4.75 -31.97 27.81
N ARG A 2 5.87 -31.51 28.39
CA ARG A 2 6.41 -30.16 28.11
C ARG A 2 6.67 -29.87 26.63
N LEU A 3 7.33 -30.78 25.90
CA LEU A 3 7.57 -30.63 24.45
C LEU A 3 6.27 -30.54 23.63
N PHE A 4 5.26 -31.30 24.04
CA PHE A 4 3.94 -31.31 23.40
C PHE A 4 3.21 -29.98 23.61
N ILE A 5 3.34 -29.40 24.81
CA ILE A 5 2.80 -28.07 25.13
C ILE A 5 3.51 -26.99 24.29
N TYR A 6 4.83 -27.04 24.14
CA TYR A 6 5.57 -26.10 23.29
C TYR A 6 5.17 -26.20 21.81
N CYS A 7 5.03 -27.41 21.27
CA CYS A 7 4.51 -27.61 19.91
C CYS A 7 3.10 -27.03 19.76
N LEU A 8 2.20 -27.26 20.73
CA LEU A 8 0.82 -26.75 20.71
C LEU A 8 0.76 -25.21 20.71
N PHE A 9 1.67 -24.54 21.42
CA PHE A 9 1.74 -23.07 21.40
C PHE A 9 2.35 -22.50 20.11
N SER A 10 3.27 -23.20 19.45
CA SER A 10 3.85 -22.74 18.19
C SER A 10 2.86 -22.76 17.01
N ILE A 11 1.87 -23.66 17.01
CA ILE A 11 0.82 -23.70 15.97
C ILE A 11 -0.25 -22.61 16.15
N ALA A 12 -0.32 -21.98 17.32
CA ALA A 12 -1.28 -20.91 17.61
C ALA A 12 -0.76 -19.51 17.21
N LEU A 13 0.54 -19.38 16.89
CA LEU A 13 1.13 -18.13 16.44
C LEU A 13 0.75 -17.88 14.97
N HIS A 14 -0.28 -17.07 14.74
CA HIS A 14 -0.62 -16.56 13.42
C HIS A 14 0.21 -15.29 13.17
N ALA A 15 1.47 -15.46 12.79
CA ALA A 15 2.29 -14.34 12.36
C ALA A 15 1.73 -13.77 11.05
N SER A 16 1.55 -12.45 10.98
CA SER A 16 1.12 -11.80 9.74
C SER A 16 2.17 -11.99 8.65
N THR A 17 1.71 -12.28 7.44
CA THR A 17 2.57 -12.35 6.24
C THR A 17 2.56 -11.03 5.45
N ALA A 18 1.90 -10.00 5.97
CA ALA A 18 1.69 -8.75 5.25
C ALA A 18 3.03 -8.04 4.93
N ARG A 19 3.17 -7.61 3.69
CA ARG A 19 4.28 -6.81 3.18
C ARG A 19 3.89 -5.34 3.14
N ILE A 20 4.63 -4.52 3.89
CA ILE A 20 4.39 -3.07 3.99
C ILE A 20 5.48 -2.33 3.22
N MET A 21 5.09 -1.42 2.34
CA MET A 21 5.98 -0.56 1.57
C MET A 21 5.77 0.90 1.97
N THR A 22 6.86 1.62 2.21
CA THR A 22 6.87 3.09 2.21
C THR A 22 7.49 3.54 0.90
N TYR A 23 6.81 4.41 0.15
CA TYR A 23 7.25 4.79 -1.18
C TYR A 23 7.11 6.29 -1.43
N ASN A 24 8.25 6.97 -1.53
CA ASN A 24 8.29 8.35 -1.99
C ASN A 24 8.08 8.42 -3.51
N LEU A 25 6.98 9.09 -3.91
CA LEU A 25 6.55 9.21 -5.30
C LEU A 25 7.13 10.45 -6.00
N LEU A 26 7.98 11.23 -5.33
CA LEU A 26 8.64 12.41 -5.87
C LEU A 26 7.64 13.39 -6.52
N ASN A 27 6.83 14.02 -5.68
CA ASN A 27 5.82 15.02 -6.05
C ASN A 27 4.86 14.55 -7.15
N PHE A 28 4.24 13.38 -6.98
CA PHE A 28 3.35 12.81 -7.99
C PHE A 28 1.96 13.48 -7.95
N GLU A 29 1.50 13.95 -9.10
CA GLU A 29 0.17 14.56 -9.31
C GLU A 29 -0.61 13.86 -10.43
N ASP A 30 -0.10 13.90 -11.67
CA ASP A 30 -0.76 13.42 -12.90
C ASP A 30 0.30 13.15 -14.00
N GLU A 31 1.46 12.60 -13.61
CA GLU A 31 2.58 12.33 -14.52
C GLU A 31 2.55 10.92 -15.11
N ASN A 32 1.93 10.78 -16.27
CA ASN A 32 1.75 9.50 -16.97
C ASN A 32 3.07 8.78 -17.33
N ASP A 33 4.17 9.53 -17.53
CA ASP A 33 5.44 8.96 -17.98
C ASP A 33 6.10 8.02 -16.95
N ARG A 34 5.68 8.07 -15.68
CA ARG A 34 6.29 7.32 -14.57
C ARG A 34 5.45 6.13 -14.10
N GLU A 35 4.21 6.01 -14.56
CA GLU A 35 3.25 4.99 -14.11
C GLU A 35 3.76 3.56 -14.34
N ALA A 36 4.30 3.30 -15.54
CA ALA A 36 4.85 1.98 -15.88
C ALA A 36 6.03 1.58 -14.98
N ASP A 37 6.85 2.56 -14.55
CA ASP A 37 7.96 2.32 -13.62
C ASP A 37 7.42 2.00 -12.22
N PHE A 38 6.41 2.74 -11.76
CA PHE A 38 5.75 2.46 -10.48
C PHE A 38 5.13 1.06 -10.48
N ILE A 39 4.42 0.68 -11.54
CA ILE A 39 3.84 -0.66 -11.69
C ILE A 39 4.93 -1.72 -11.61
N SER A 40 6.03 -1.55 -12.34
CA SER A 40 7.15 -2.51 -12.34
C SER A 40 7.76 -2.71 -10.95
N ILE A 41 7.89 -1.62 -10.18
CA ILE A 41 8.41 -1.66 -8.80
C ILE A 41 7.40 -2.35 -7.87
N ILE A 42 6.12 -2.01 -7.98
CA ILE A 42 5.06 -2.60 -7.14
C ILE A 42 4.87 -4.08 -7.46
N GLU A 43 4.96 -4.50 -8.73
CA GLU A 43 4.93 -5.91 -9.13
C GLU A 43 6.09 -6.68 -8.50
N PHE A 44 7.31 -6.14 -8.58
CA PHE A 44 8.49 -6.78 -7.98
C PHE A 44 8.40 -6.87 -6.45
N VAL A 45 7.91 -5.80 -5.82
CA VAL A 45 7.78 -5.73 -4.36
C VAL A 45 6.55 -6.52 -3.89
N ALA A 46 5.48 -6.66 -4.66
CA ALA A 46 4.22 -7.26 -4.23
C ALA A 46 3.80 -6.84 -2.79
N PRO A 47 3.59 -5.54 -2.51
CA PRO A 47 3.14 -5.08 -1.20
C PRO A 47 1.66 -5.38 -0.98
N ASP A 48 1.26 -5.49 0.29
CA ASP A 48 -0.13 -5.58 0.73
C ASP A 48 -0.66 -4.24 1.25
N LEU A 49 0.25 -3.34 1.64
CA LEU A 49 -0.04 -1.98 2.08
C LEU A 49 1.08 -1.05 1.61
N ILE A 50 0.69 0.11 1.07
CA ILE A 50 1.60 1.15 0.60
C ILE A 50 1.30 2.44 1.36
N ILE A 51 2.33 3.00 1.99
CA ILE A 51 2.36 4.36 2.51
C ILE A 51 3.08 5.19 1.44
N ALA A 52 2.32 5.90 0.61
CA ALA A 52 2.85 6.71 -0.48
C ALA A 52 3.13 8.13 0.02
N GLU A 53 4.37 8.57 -0.10
CA GLU A 53 4.86 9.88 0.33
C GLU A 53 5.07 10.78 -0.90
N GLU A 54 5.07 12.09 -0.67
CA GLU A 54 5.16 13.09 -1.74
C GLU A 54 4.05 12.99 -2.79
N VAL A 55 2.82 12.75 -2.32
CA VAL A 55 1.61 12.85 -3.14
C VAL A 55 1.20 14.32 -3.22
N VAL A 56 0.78 14.80 -4.39
CA VAL A 56 0.33 16.18 -4.59
C VAL A 56 -1.19 16.22 -4.60
N GLY A 57 -1.75 16.56 -3.44
CA GLY A 57 -3.18 16.80 -3.27
C GLY A 57 -4.08 15.62 -3.62
N GLN A 58 -5.37 15.93 -3.75
CA GLN A 58 -6.39 14.94 -4.09
C GLN A 58 -6.17 14.33 -5.49
N THR A 59 -5.57 15.09 -6.41
CA THR A 59 -5.26 14.62 -7.77
C THR A 59 -4.24 13.50 -7.73
N GLY A 60 -3.03 13.72 -7.19
CA GLY A 60 -2.01 12.69 -7.06
C GLY A 60 -2.50 11.46 -6.31
N PHE A 61 -3.28 11.67 -5.25
CA PHE A 61 -3.88 10.58 -4.49
C PHE A 61 -4.82 9.71 -5.34
N SER A 62 -5.67 10.34 -6.16
CA SER A 62 -6.66 9.61 -6.95
C SER A 62 -6.01 8.92 -8.14
N HIS A 63 -5.10 9.62 -8.82
CA HIS A 63 -4.37 9.11 -10.00
C HIS A 63 -3.43 7.96 -9.65
N PHE A 64 -2.72 8.02 -8.52
CA PHE A 64 -1.86 6.89 -8.14
C PHE A 64 -2.70 5.63 -7.91
N LYS A 65 -3.94 5.77 -7.43
CA LYS A 65 -4.84 4.63 -7.34
C LYS A 65 -5.30 4.16 -8.73
N SER A 66 -5.88 5.05 -9.54
CA SER A 66 -6.54 4.66 -10.80
C SER A 66 -5.55 4.23 -11.88
N ASP A 67 -4.41 4.89 -11.96
CA ASP A 67 -3.51 4.80 -13.11
C ASP A 67 -2.31 3.88 -12.84
N VAL A 68 -2.01 3.61 -11.56
CA VAL A 68 -0.96 2.67 -11.15
C VAL A 68 -1.56 1.41 -10.52
N LEU A 69 -2.23 1.54 -9.37
CA LEU A 69 -2.67 0.37 -8.59
C LEU A 69 -3.79 -0.42 -9.28
N ASP A 70 -4.80 0.28 -9.80
CA ASP A 70 -5.95 -0.34 -10.48
C ASP A 70 -5.60 -0.80 -11.91
N VAL A 71 -4.49 -0.31 -12.50
CA VAL A 71 -3.94 -0.85 -13.75
C VAL A 71 -3.14 -2.12 -13.49
N TYR A 72 -2.32 -2.14 -12.44
CA TYR A 72 -1.52 -3.30 -12.05
C TYR A 72 -2.40 -4.47 -11.57
N GLU A 73 -3.32 -4.22 -10.65
CA GLU A 73 -4.13 -5.25 -9.99
C GLU A 73 -5.57 -4.74 -9.80
N PRO A 74 -6.39 -4.76 -10.88
CA PRO A 74 -7.69 -4.11 -10.89
C PRO A 74 -8.62 -4.64 -9.82
N GLY A 75 -9.13 -3.73 -8.97
CA GLY A 75 -10.16 -4.05 -7.99
C GLY A 75 -9.65 -4.68 -6.70
N GLU A 76 -8.34 -4.79 -6.47
CA GLU A 76 -7.78 -5.33 -5.22
C GLU A 76 -7.50 -4.24 -4.16
N TRP A 77 -7.30 -3.00 -4.62
CA TRP A 77 -6.79 -1.91 -3.79
C TRP A 77 -7.90 -0.98 -3.28
N SER A 78 -7.84 -0.71 -1.98
CA SER A 78 -8.61 0.33 -1.28
C SER A 78 -7.65 1.37 -0.68
N SER A 79 -8.20 2.46 -0.15
CA SER A 79 -7.42 3.54 0.47
C SER A 79 -8.01 3.94 1.81
N ALA A 80 -7.20 4.55 2.67
CA ALA A 80 -7.72 5.30 3.82
C ALA A 80 -8.30 6.64 3.36
N THR A 81 -8.95 7.35 4.29
CA THR A 81 -9.38 8.73 4.05
C THR A 81 -8.16 9.61 3.78
N PHE A 82 -8.13 10.25 2.61
CA PHE A 82 -7.09 11.20 2.24
C PHE A 82 -7.39 12.60 2.79
N THR A 83 -6.35 13.27 3.28
CA THR A 83 -6.41 14.67 3.70
C THR A 83 -5.12 15.38 3.30
N ASN A 84 -5.26 16.60 2.79
CA ASN A 84 -4.11 17.45 2.55
C ASN A 84 -3.44 17.79 3.89
N GLN A 85 -2.12 17.70 3.93
CA GLN A 85 -1.30 18.04 5.08
C GLN A 85 -0.86 19.50 5.00
N SER A 86 -0.43 20.03 6.15
CA SER A 86 0.20 21.36 6.20
C SER A 86 1.66 21.35 5.73
N ALA A 87 2.24 20.17 5.52
CA ALA A 87 3.56 19.99 4.92
C ALA A 87 3.50 20.25 3.41
N GLN A 88 4.67 20.37 2.77
CA GLN A 88 4.75 20.73 1.34
C GLN A 88 4.19 19.65 0.40
N GLN A 89 4.12 18.40 0.86
CA GLN A 89 3.48 17.29 0.15
C GLN A 89 2.71 16.38 1.10
N ASP A 90 1.81 15.59 0.52
CA ASP A 90 0.88 14.74 1.25
C ASP A 90 1.37 13.29 1.37
N ILE A 91 0.72 12.56 2.27
CA ILE A 91 0.93 11.12 2.48
C ILE A 91 -0.40 10.42 2.26
N ALA A 92 -0.40 9.42 1.39
CA ALA A 92 -1.53 8.56 1.13
C ALA A 92 -1.30 7.14 1.66
N LEU A 93 -2.38 6.44 1.98
CA LEU A 93 -2.34 5.05 2.42
C LEU A 93 -3.28 4.20 1.55
N TYR A 94 -2.69 3.23 0.87
CA TYR A 94 -3.39 2.24 0.04
C TYR A 94 -3.15 0.84 0.60
N TYR A 95 -4.13 -0.04 0.49
CA TYR A 95 -4.05 -1.40 1.02
C TYR A 95 -4.90 -2.37 0.21
N LYS A 96 -4.47 -3.63 0.15
CA LYS A 96 -5.29 -4.73 -0.36
C LYS A 96 -6.44 -4.99 0.59
N HIS A 97 -7.67 -4.89 0.11
CA HIS A 97 -8.84 -5.00 0.98
C HIS A 97 -9.15 -6.44 1.40
N GLU A 98 -8.50 -7.43 0.80
CA GLU A 98 -8.49 -8.82 1.30
C GLU A 98 -7.80 -8.92 2.68
N HIS A 99 -6.77 -8.10 2.91
CA HIS A 99 -5.93 -8.16 4.10
C HIS A 99 -6.28 -7.11 5.15
N PHE A 100 -6.74 -5.94 4.72
CA PHE A 100 -6.99 -4.81 5.60
C PHE A 100 -8.35 -4.18 5.33
N SER A 101 -8.93 -3.59 6.37
CA SER A 101 -10.09 -2.72 6.27
C SER A 101 -9.85 -1.43 7.04
N PHE A 102 -10.45 -0.34 6.57
CA PHE A 102 -10.44 0.96 7.23
C PHE A 102 -11.89 1.46 7.32
N THR A 103 -12.41 1.53 8.54
CA THR A 103 -13.79 1.94 8.87
C THR A 103 -13.80 2.91 10.03
#